data_AF-A0A1Q8QRR2-F1
#
_entry.id   AF-A0A1Q8QRR2-F1
#
_cell.length_a   1.000
_cell.length_b   1.000
_cell.length_c   1.000
_cell.angle_alpha   90.00
_cell.angle_beta   90.00
_cell.angle_gamma   90.00
#
_symmetry.space_group_name_H-M   'P 1'
#
loop_
_entity.id
_entity.type
_entity.pdbx_description
1 polymer ?
#
loop_
_entity_poly.entity_id
_entity_poly.type
_entity_poly.pdbx_seq_one_letter_code
_entity_poly.pdbx_strand_id
1 'polypeptide(L)'
;MVNGCGVDGNCLIHDGDSIEVRTKQITVGELKLQPKPLLFSVNGSELQYPPQETIITFRGRPVSDDDPLTEGMDLRVTGFKQMPILSELLPYVKFPEETPAGSSLKLNVNGQPAEFTSILHPGDRVTVAFV
;
A
#
# COMPACT_ATOMS: atom_id res chain seq x y z
N MET A 1 37.08 -6.73 1.85
CA MET A 1 38.19 -5.86 2.29
C MET A 1 39.48 -6.63 2.19
N VAL A 2 40.55 -5.98 1.74
CA VAL A 2 41.91 -6.55 1.74
C VAL A 2 42.78 -5.61 2.56
N ASN A 3 43.43 -6.12 3.60
CA ASN A 3 44.27 -5.35 4.52
C ASN A 3 43.56 -4.09 5.09
N GLY A 4 42.28 -4.24 5.45
CA GLY A 4 41.48 -3.13 5.99
C GLY A 4 40.93 -2.14 4.95
N CYS A 5 41.27 -2.30 3.65
CA CYS A 5 40.76 -1.45 2.58
C CYS A 5 39.53 -2.06 1.90
N GLY A 6 38.48 -1.26 1.69
CA GLY A 6 37.33 -1.64 0.86
C GLY A 6 37.74 -1.81 -0.59
N VAL A 7 37.34 -2.91 -1.23
CA VAL A 7 37.64 -3.21 -2.62
C VAL A 7 36.32 -3.57 -3.31
N ASP A 8 35.92 -2.79 -4.31
CA ASP A 8 34.78 -3.09 -5.17
C ASP A 8 35.30 -3.76 -6.46
N GLY A 9 35.28 -5.09 -6.51
CA GLY A 9 35.65 -5.88 -7.68
C GLY A 9 36.97 -6.66 -7.55
N ASN A 10 37.68 -6.82 -8.67
CA ASN A 10 38.89 -7.64 -8.73
C ASN A 10 40.11 -6.86 -8.23
N CYS A 11 40.88 -7.45 -7.31
CA CYS A 11 42.18 -6.95 -6.90
C CYS A 11 43.21 -8.07 -6.91
N LEU A 12 44.47 -7.70 -7.12
CA LEU A 12 45.62 -8.61 -6.96
C LEU A 12 45.87 -8.79 -5.46
N ILE A 13 45.83 -10.04 -5.00
CA ILE A 13 46.18 -10.44 -3.64
C ILE A 13 47.57 -11.06 -3.62
N HIS A 14 48.30 -10.83 -2.54
CA HIS A 14 49.65 -11.33 -2.33
C HIS A 14 49.69 -12.26 -1.12
N ASP A 15 50.75 -13.07 -1.05
CA ASP A 15 50.99 -13.91 0.13
C ASP A 15 51.16 -13.02 1.38
N GLY A 16 50.40 -13.35 2.43
CA GLY A 16 50.33 -12.56 3.66
C GLY A 16 49.17 -11.55 3.74
N ASP A 17 48.38 -11.36 2.68
CA ASP A 17 47.22 -10.46 2.72
C ASP A 17 46.09 -11.00 3.61
N SER A 18 45.44 -10.11 4.35
CA SER A 18 44.24 -10.40 5.15
C SER A 18 42.98 -10.01 4.40
N ILE A 19 42.09 -10.99 4.18
CA ILE A 19 40.82 -10.81 3.48
C ILE A 19 39.67 -10.88 4.47
N GLU A 20 38.86 -9.82 4.54
CA GLU A 20 37.62 -9.78 5.32
C GLU A 20 36.42 -9.60 4.37
N VAL A 21 35.50 -10.56 4.38
CA VAL A 21 34.24 -10.46 3.62
C VAL A 21 33.15 -9.96 4.56
N ARG A 22 32.60 -8.78 4.26
CA ARG A 22 31.42 -8.26 4.94
C ARG A 22 30.20 -8.48 4.08
N THR A 23 29.33 -9.38 4.50
CA THR A 23 27.98 -9.48 3.94
C THR A 23 27.12 -8.37 4.54
N LYS A 24 26.65 -7.44 3.69
CA LYS A 24 25.65 -6.46 4.11
C LYS A 24 24.34 -7.21 4.39
N GLN A 25 23.85 -7.13 5.63
CA GLN A 25 22.51 -7.58 5.96
C GLN A 25 21.52 -6.51 5.50
N ILE A 26 20.72 -6.83 4.50
CA ILE A 26 19.65 -5.94 4.02
C ILE A 26 18.48 -6.02 5.00
N THR A 27 17.78 -4.90 5.23
CA THR A 27 16.56 -4.86 6.04
C THR A 27 15.29 -4.77 5.17
N VAL A 28 14.14 -5.06 5.76
CA VAL A 28 12.83 -4.93 5.08
C VAL A 28 12.62 -3.50 4.56
N GLY A 29 12.99 -2.47 5.33
CA GLY A 29 12.82 -1.07 4.96
C GLY A 29 13.61 -0.66 3.71
N GLU A 30 14.76 -1.30 3.45
CA GLU A 30 15.56 -1.03 2.25
C GLU A 30 14.85 -1.46 0.95
N LEU A 31 13.83 -2.34 1.03
CA LEU A 31 13.00 -2.72 -0.11
C LEU A 31 12.03 -1.60 -0.56
N LYS A 32 11.77 -0.61 0.31
CA LYS A 32 10.86 0.52 0.05
C LYS A 32 9.50 0.07 -0.48
N LEU A 33 8.96 -0.99 0.11
CA LEU A 33 7.68 -1.56 -0.29
C LEU A 33 6.54 -0.57 -0.06
N GLN A 34 5.65 -0.42 -1.05
CA GLN A 34 4.50 0.47 -0.97
C GLN A 34 3.20 -0.30 -1.21
N PRO A 35 2.16 -0.06 -0.40
CA PRO A 35 0.85 -0.64 -0.62
C PRO A 35 0.18 -0.06 -1.87
N LYS A 36 -0.70 -0.86 -2.49
CA LYS A 36 -1.51 -0.41 -3.64
C LYS A 36 -2.81 0.23 -3.16
N PRO A 37 -3.34 1.23 -3.89
CA PRO A 37 -4.67 1.77 -3.63
C PRO A 37 -5.77 0.72 -3.86
N LEU A 38 -6.93 0.91 -3.23
CA LEU A 38 -8.13 0.16 -3.58
C LEU A 38 -8.81 0.82 -4.78
N LEU A 39 -9.36 0.00 -5.68
CA LEU A 39 -10.05 0.48 -6.87
C LEU A 39 -11.56 0.34 -6.70
N PHE A 40 -12.28 1.42 -6.98
CA PHE A 40 -13.74 1.47 -6.98
C PHE A 40 -14.24 2.07 -8.30
N SER A 41 -15.47 1.75 -8.68
CA SER A 41 -16.15 2.41 -9.81
C SER A 41 -17.22 3.34 -9.25
N VAL A 42 -17.00 4.65 -9.26
CA VAL A 42 -17.97 5.64 -8.78
C VAL A 42 -18.61 6.40 -9.94
N ASN A 43 -19.93 6.33 -10.07
CA ASN A 43 -20.68 6.98 -11.15
C ASN A 43 -20.11 6.67 -12.56
N GLY A 44 -19.60 5.45 -12.74
CA GLY A 44 -18.99 4.99 -13.99
C GLY A 44 -17.54 5.42 -14.21
N SER A 45 -16.95 6.18 -13.29
CA SER A 45 -15.52 6.56 -13.31
C SER A 45 -14.71 5.71 -12.33
N GLU A 46 -13.50 5.32 -12.72
CA GLU A 46 -12.58 4.64 -11.80
C GLU A 46 -12.05 5.62 -10.74
N LEU A 47 -12.07 5.20 -9.48
CA LEU A 47 -11.59 5.95 -8.34
C LEU A 47 -10.57 5.11 -7.58
N GLN A 48 -9.38 5.68 -7.38
CA GLN A 48 -8.29 5.07 -6.60
C GLN A 48 -8.32 5.61 -5.17
N TYR A 49 -8.69 4.76 -4.22
CA TYR A 49 -8.69 5.11 -2.81
C TYR A 49 -7.30 4.87 -2.22
N PRO A 50 -6.62 5.92 -1.73
CA PRO A 50 -5.21 5.85 -1.35
C PRO A 50 -5.01 4.99 -0.10
N PRO A 51 -3.87 4.27 0.02
CA PRO A 51 -3.46 3.60 1.25
C PRO A 51 -3.43 4.56 2.44
N GLN A 52 -3.89 4.10 3.59
CA GLN A 52 -3.90 4.90 4.83
C GLN A 52 -2.68 4.63 5.71
N GLU A 53 -2.05 3.47 5.53
CA GLU A 53 -0.86 3.04 6.26
C GLU A 53 -0.08 2.03 5.42
N THR A 54 1.15 1.70 5.83
CA THR A 54 1.91 0.60 5.24
C THR A 54 2.09 -0.48 6.29
N ILE A 55 1.52 -1.66 6.04
CA ILE A 55 1.66 -2.83 6.90
C ILE A 55 2.36 -3.91 6.10
N ILE A 56 3.55 -4.29 6.55
CA ILE A 56 4.32 -5.38 5.96
C ILE A 56 4.18 -6.58 6.89
N THR A 57 3.83 -7.74 6.35
CA THR A 57 3.71 -8.98 7.12
C THR A 57 4.51 -10.12 6.48
N PHE A 58 5.08 -10.96 7.33
CA PHE A 58 5.68 -12.23 6.96
C PHE A 58 4.95 -13.36 7.70
N ARG A 59 4.41 -14.33 6.95
CA ARG A 59 3.62 -15.44 7.52
C ARG A 59 2.50 -14.96 8.47
N GLY A 60 1.84 -13.86 8.09
CA GLY A 60 0.73 -13.26 8.83
C GLY A 60 1.12 -12.45 10.07
N ARG A 61 2.41 -12.25 10.35
CA ARG A 61 2.89 -11.41 11.46
C ARG A 61 3.48 -10.11 10.93
N PRO A 62 3.20 -8.95 11.55
CA PRO A 62 3.85 -7.70 11.20
C PRO A 62 5.38 -7.81 11.33
N VAL A 63 6.09 -7.21 10.39
CA VAL A 63 7.56 -7.04 10.44
C VAL A 63 7.89 -5.56 10.46
N SER A 64 8.99 -5.21 11.12
CA SER A 64 9.54 -3.86 11.16
C SER A 64 10.44 -3.59 9.97
N ASP A 65 10.62 -2.32 9.61
CA ASP A 65 11.56 -1.89 8.56
C ASP A 65 13.02 -2.20 8.92
N ASP A 66 13.33 -2.31 10.22
CA ASP A 66 14.65 -2.68 10.73
C ASP A 66 14.88 -4.20 10.74
N ASP A 67 13.85 -5.01 10.49
CA ASP A 67 13.98 -6.45 10.52
C ASP A 67 14.90 -6.93 9.38
N PRO A 68 15.84 -7.86 9.66
CA PRO A 68 16.74 -8.38 8.65
C PRO A 68 15.96 -9.19 7.61
N LEU A 69 16.20 -8.89 6.33
CA LEU A 69 15.66 -9.66 5.23
C LEU A 69 16.34 -11.03 5.16
N THR A 70 15.55 -12.08 5.04
CA THR A 70 16.04 -13.46 4.91
C THR A 70 15.64 -14.03 3.55
N GLU A 71 16.45 -14.95 3.03
CA GLU A 71 16.15 -15.60 1.77
C GLU A 71 14.83 -16.40 1.87
N GLY A 72 13.98 -16.28 0.86
CA GLY A 72 12.68 -16.97 0.82
C GLY A 72 11.57 -16.32 1.68
N MET A 73 11.76 -15.09 2.15
CA MET A 73 10.75 -14.36 2.91
C MET A 73 9.57 -13.94 2.00
N ASP A 74 8.37 -14.50 2.22
CA ASP A 74 7.11 -14.10 1.55
C ASP A 74 6.50 -12.88 2.27
N LEU A 75 6.88 -11.69 1.82
CA LEU A 75 6.38 -10.43 2.38
C LEU A 75 5.07 -10.02 1.70
N ARG A 76 4.07 -9.70 2.52
CA ARG A 76 2.79 -9.13 2.07
C ARG A 76 2.65 -7.70 2.55
N VAL A 77 2.26 -6.83 1.64
CA VAL A 77 2.10 -5.40 1.90
C VAL A 77 0.63 -5.04 1.79
N THR A 78 0.05 -4.48 2.86
CA THR A 78 -1.33 -4.00 2.87
C THR A 78 -1.39 -2.52 3.24
N GLY A 79 -2.35 -1.82 2.65
CA GLY A 79 -2.53 -0.37 2.81
C GLY A 79 -3.53 0.03 3.89
N PHE A 80 -4.19 -0.95 4.51
CA PHE A 80 -5.44 -0.77 5.23
C PHE A 80 -5.60 -1.83 6.32
N LYS A 81 -5.83 -1.41 7.57
CA LYS A 81 -6.29 -2.27 8.68
C LYS A 81 -7.69 -2.83 8.48
N GLN A 82 -8.58 -2.04 7.88
CA GLN A 82 -9.97 -2.37 7.65
C GLN A 82 -10.42 -1.86 6.28
N MET A 83 -11.47 -2.48 5.75
CA MET A 83 -12.09 -2.01 4.51
C MET A 83 -12.76 -0.65 4.74
N PRO A 84 -12.65 0.28 3.79
CA PRO A 84 -13.24 1.60 3.96
C PRO A 84 -14.76 1.53 3.91
N ILE A 85 -15.40 2.51 4.54
CA ILE A 85 -16.85 2.70 4.42
C ILE A 85 -17.17 3.73 3.33
N LEU A 86 -18.42 3.75 2.88
CA LEU A 86 -18.85 4.62 1.78
C LEU A 86 -18.57 6.10 2.05
N SER A 87 -18.82 6.60 3.26
CA SER A 87 -18.58 8.00 3.62
C SER A 87 -17.11 8.43 3.46
N GLU A 88 -16.15 7.52 3.64
CA GLU A 88 -14.73 7.78 3.46
C GLU A 88 -14.35 7.95 1.98
N LEU A 89 -15.17 7.41 1.07
CA LEU A 89 -14.98 7.55 -0.37
C LEU A 89 -15.47 8.91 -0.89
N LEU A 90 -16.49 9.50 -0.25
CA LEU A 90 -17.17 10.73 -0.73
C LEU A 90 -16.23 11.92 -0.97
N PRO A 91 -15.19 12.19 -0.15
CA PRO A 91 -14.24 13.28 -0.42
C PRO A 91 -13.48 13.13 -1.74
N TYR A 92 -13.38 11.91 -2.28
CA TYR A 92 -12.71 11.62 -3.54
C TYR A 92 -13.68 11.65 -4.74
N VAL A 93 -14.98 11.78 -4.49
CA VAL A 93 -16.01 11.82 -5.51
C VAL A 93 -16.18 13.26 -6.01
N LYS A 94 -16.17 13.43 -7.33
CA LYS A 94 -16.47 14.73 -7.95
C LYS A 94 -17.98 14.94 -7.97
N PHE A 95 -18.45 15.85 -7.13
CA PHE A 95 -19.83 16.31 -7.15
C PHE A 95 -19.98 17.51 -8.09
N PRO A 96 -21.12 17.65 -8.78
CA PRO A 96 -21.44 18.89 -9.48
C PRO A 96 -21.52 20.07 -8.49
N GLU A 97 -21.03 21.25 -8.90
CA GLU A 97 -20.99 22.46 -8.05
C GLU A 97 -22.39 22.97 -7.71
N GLU A 98 -23.35 22.79 -8.62
CA GLU A 98 -24.74 23.15 -8.44
C GLU A 98 -25.53 21.97 -7.87
N THR A 99 -25.76 22.01 -6.56
CA THR A 99 -26.68 21.09 -5.89
C THR A 99 -27.99 21.81 -5.57
N PRO A 100 -29.15 21.25 -5.92
CA PRO A 100 -30.42 21.86 -5.55
C PRO A 100 -30.52 21.97 -4.02
N ALA A 101 -30.88 23.15 -3.52
CA ALA A 101 -31.10 23.36 -2.10
C ALA A 101 -32.21 22.42 -1.60
N GLY A 102 -31.93 21.64 -0.55
CA GLY A 102 -32.85 20.64 0.00
C GLY A 102 -32.78 19.26 -0.66
N SER A 103 -31.87 19.04 -1.61
CA SER A 103 -31.63 17.71 -2.20
C SER A 103 -31.07 16.72 -1.17
N SER A 104 -31.44 15.45 -1.33
CA SER A 104 -30.91 14.35 -0.53
C SER A 104 -29.95 13.51 -1.35
N LEU A 105 -28.96 12.89 -0.69
CA LEU A 105 -28.01 12.02 -1.38
C LEU A 105 -28.58 10.59 -1.44
N LYS A 106 -28.74 10.05 -2.64
CA LYS A 106 -29.03 8.64 -2.88
C LYS A 106 -27.73 7.88 -3.13
N LEU A 107 -27.50 6.86 -2.31
CA LEU A 107 -26.32 6.02 -2.31
C LEU A 107 -26.69 4.59 -2.67
N ASN A 108 -25.98 4.03 -3.66
CA ASN A 108 -26.09 2.61 -3.99
C ASN A 108 -24.71 1.97 -4.11
N VAL A 109 -24.58 0.72 -3.67
CA VAL A 109 -23.41 -0.13 -3.89
C VAL A 109 -23.87 -1.38 -4.64
N ASN A 110 -23.25 -1.65 -5.79
CA ASN A 110 -23.61 -2.77 -6.67
C ASN A 110 -25.11 -2.80 -7.02
N GLY A 111 -25.72 -1.61 -7.17
CA GLY A 111 -27.14 -1.43 -7.49
C GLY A 111 -28.08 -1.49 -6.28
N GLN A 112 -27.62 -1.95 -5.11
CA GLN A 112 -28.44 -1.99 -3.89
C GLN A 112 -28.35 -0.68 -3.11
N PRO A 113 -29.43 -0.22 -2.44
CA PRO A 113 -29.37 0.92 -1.54
C PRO A 113 -28.29 0.71 -0.47
N ALA A 114 -27.52 1.76 -0.20
CA ALA A 114 -26.43 1.73 0.76
C ALA A 114 -26.54 2.89 1.74
N GLU A 115 -25.91 2.73 2.90
CA GLU A 115 -25.78 3.75 3.93
C GLU A 115 -24.36 4.33 3.91
N PHE A 116 -24.17 5.49 4.54
CA PHE A 116 -22.85 6.11 4.71
C PHE A 116 -21.83 5.18 5.40
N THR A 117 -22.29 4.27 6.25
CA THR A 117 -21.50 3.29 7.00
C THR A 117 -21.31 1.96 6.28
N SER A 118 -21.84 1.81 5.06
CA SER A 118 -21.70 0.57 4.29
C SER A 118 -20.23 0.31 3.96
N ILE A 119 -19.74 -0.88 4.31
CA ILE A 119 -18.37 -1.34 4.02
C ILE A 119 -18.23 -1.59 2.53
N LEU A 120 -17.16 -1.06 1.94
CA LEU A 120 -16.83 -1.22 0.53
C LEU A 120 -15.73 -2.24 0.31
N HIS A 121 -15.82 -3.00 -0.77
CA HIS A 121 -14.83 -3.96 -1.19
C HIS A 121 -14.19 -3.55 -2.53
N PRO A 122 -12.92 -3.90 -2.78
CA PRO A 122 -12.27 -3.58 -4.04
C PRO A 122 -13.08 -4.11 -5.23
N GLY A 123 -13.32 -3.25 -6.22
CA GLY A 123 -14.13 -3.54 -7.39
C GLY A 123 -15.61 -3.18 -7.28
N ASP A 124 -16.08 -2.75 -6.10
CA ASP A 124 -17.46 -2.31 -5.91
C ASP A 124 -17.83 -1.13 -6.83
N ARG A 125 -19.09 -1.16 -7.28
CA ARG A 125 -19.70 -0.10 -8.08
C ARG A 125 -20.55 0.79 -7.19
N VAL A 126 -20.11 2.01 -6.97
CA VAL A 126 -20.81 3.00 -6.16
C VAL A 126 -21.55 3.97 -7.09
N THR A 127 -22.82 4.19 -6.81
CA THR A 127 -23.61 5.25 -7.45
C THR A 127 -23.98 6.28 -6.40
N VAL A 128 -23.69 7.53 -6.70
CA VAL A 128 -23.99 8.68 -5.86
C VAL A 128 -24.74 9.71 -6.69
N ALA A 129 -25.99 10.00 -6.33
CA ALA A 129 -26.84 10.95 -7.02
C ALA A 129 -27.61 11.82 -6.03
N PHE A 130 -27.82 13.09 -6.36
CA PHE A 130 -28.77 13.94 -5.65
C PHE A 130 -30.21 13.63 -6.11
N VAL A 131 -31.15 13.55 -5.17
CA VAL A 131 -32.59 13.33 -5.40
C VAL A 131 -33.43 14.37 -4.68
#